data_AF-A0A317J5J5-F1
#
_entry.id   AF-A0A317J5J5-F1
#
_cell.length_a   1.000
_cell.length_b   1.000
_cell.length_c   1.000
_cell.angle_alpha   90.00
_cell.angle_beta   90.00
_cell.angle_gamma   90.00
#
_symmetry.space_group_name_H-M   'P 1'
#
loop_
_entity.id
_entity.type
_entity.pdbx_description
1 polymer ?
#
loop_
_entity_poly.entity_id
_entity_poly.type
_entity_poly.pdbx_seq_one_letter_code
_entity_poly.pdbx_strand_id
1 'polypeptide(L)' 'MMNFFVTSEPVGDGGNLGGLAGADAHCQVLATAVGAGNRTWRAYLSTQARPGQPAVNARDRIGKGP' A
#
# COMPACT_ATOMS: atom_id res chain seq x y z
N MET A 1 -8.27 -17.74 0.31
CA MET A 1 -8.23 -16.69 -0.73
C MET A 1 -7.21 -15.66 -0.27
N MET A 2 -6.17 -15.34 -1.06
CA MET A 2 -5.08 -14.45 -0.63
C MET A 2 -5.56 -13.00 -0.47
N ASN A 3 -5.62 -12.46 0.73
CA ASN A 3 -6.13 -11.13 1.08
C ASN A 3 -5.05 -10.20 1.68
N PHE A 4 -3.85 -10.73 1.90
CA PHE A 4 -2.68 -10.00 2.38
C PHE A 4 -1.43 -10.68 1.82
N PHE A 5 -0.37 -9.91 1.58
CA PHE A 5 0.94 -10.46 1.25
C PHE A 5 2.05 -9.58 1.82
N VAL A 6 3.23 -10.18 1.94
CA VAL A 6 4.49 -9.49 2.28
C VAL A 6 5.43 -9.71 1.10
N THR A 7 6.26 -8.72 0.81
CA THR A 7 7.23 -8.76 -0.29
C THR A 7 8.61 -8.38 0.22
N SER A 8 9.64 -9.05 -0.28
CA SER A 8 11.04 -8.62 -0.15
C SER A 8 11.49 -7.72 -1.31
N GLU A 9 10.62 -7.50 -2.32
CA GLU A 9 10.93 -6.69 -3.50
C GLU A 9 11.02 -5.20 -3.12
N PRO A 10 12.21 -4.59 -3.22
CA PRO A 10 12.38 -3.19 -2.86
C PRO A 10 11.78 -2.26 -3.91
N VAL A 11 11.46 -1.03 -3.52
CA VAL A 11 11.07 0.05 -4.45
C VAL A 11 12.29 0.80 -5.04
N GLY A 12 13.51 0.39 -4.68
CA GLY A 12 14.76 0.99 -5.16
C GLY A 12 15.20 2.27 -4.43
N ASP A 13 14.28 2.99 -3.78
CA ASP A 13 14.57 4.25 -3.04
C ASP A 13 14.18 4.14 -1.54
N GLY A 14 14.46 2.98 -0.95
CA GLY A 14 14.15 2.70 0.45
C GLY A 14 12.67 2.94 0.81
N GLY A 15 12.41 3.74 1.84
CA GLY A 15 11.05 4.09 2.27
C GLY A 15 10.37 5.20 1.46
N ASN A 16 11.03 5.75 0.43
CA ASN A 16 10.49 6.83 -0.37
C ASN A 16 9.49 6.31 -1.41
N LEU A 17 8.27 6.02 -0.95
CA LEU A 17 7.21 5.44 -1.77
C LEU A 17 6.38 6.49 -2.54
N GLY A 18 6.76 7.77 -2.53
CA GLY A 18 5.94 8.83 -3.13
C GLY A 18 4.58 9.05 -2.44
N GLY A 19 4.49 8.67 -1.17
CA GLY A 19 3.24 8.71 -0.39
C GLY A 19 2.36 7.47 -0.60
N LEU A 20 1.14 7.52 -0.05
CA LEU A 20 0.23 6.36 -0.05
C LEU A 20 -0.15 5.90 -1.45
N ALA A 21 -0.26 6.81 -2.42
CA ALA A 21 -0.59 6.47 -3.80
C ALA A 21 0.52 5.65 -4.47
N GLY A 22 1.78 6.04 -4.31
CA GLY A 22 2.91 5.26 -4.85
C GLY A 22 3.12 3.95 -4.10
N ALA A 23 2.87 3.92 -2.79
CA ALA A 23 2.88 2.68 -2.01
C ALA A 23 1.80 1.68 -2.48
N ASP A 24 0.57 2.15 -2.71
CA ASP A 24 -0.51 1.33 -3.24
C ASP A 24 -0.19 0.83 -4.66
N ALA A 25 0.38 1.69 -5.51
CA ALA A 25 0.79 1.31 -6.87
C ALA A 25 1.85 0.19 -6.86
N HIS A 26 2.84 0.25 -5.97
CA HIS A 26 3.83 -0.82 -5.81
C HIS A 26 3.16 -2.16 -5.44
N CYS A 27 2.26 -2.14 -4.45
CA CYS A 27 1.50 -3.33 -4.08
C CYS A 27 0.68 -3.89 -5.26
N GLN A 28 0.05 -3.01 -6.04
CA GLN A 28 -0.75 -3.41 -7.20
C GLN A 28 0.10 -4.07 -8.29
N VAL A 29 1.30 -3.53 -8.58
CA VAL A 29 2.24 -4.10 -9.56
C VAL A 29 2.67 -5.51 -9.14
N LEU A 30 3.09 -5.68 -7.88
CA LEU A 30 3.53 -6.98 -7.36
C LEU A 30 2.41 -8.01 -7.37
N ALA A 31 1.20 -7.63 -6.96
CA ALA A 31 0.07 -8.53 -7.01
C ALA A 31 -0.30 -8.92 -8.45
N THR A 32 -0.18 -7.98 -9.40
CA THR A 32 -0.43 -8.25 -10.82
C THR A 32 0.56 -9.26 -11.38
N ALA A 33 1.84 -9.15 -11.02
CA ALA A 33 2.89 -10.07 -11.47
C ALA A 33 2.63 -11.55 -11.09
N VAL A 34 1.86 -11.79 -10.03
CA VAL A 34 1.47 -13.15 -9.57
C VAL A 34 0.03 -13.53 -9.91
N GLY A 35 -0.62 -12.79 -10.83
CA GLY A 35 -1.99 -13.08 -11.28
C GLY A 35 -3.10 -12.65 -10.31
N ALA A 36 -2.79 -11.84 -9.29
CA ALA A 36 -3.73 -11.32 -8.30
C ALA A 36 -4.13 -9.85 -8.54
N GLY A 37 -3.87 -9.32 -9.75
CA GLY A 37 -4.08 -7.90 -10.09
C GLY A 37 -5.55 -7.49 -10.26
N ASN A 38 -6.50 -8.42 -10.26
CA ASN A 38 -7.93 -8.14 -10.40
C ASN A 38 -8.60 -7.56 -9.14
N ARG A 39 -7.81 -7.25 -8.11
CA ARG A 39 -8.24 -6.60 -6.88
C ARG A 39 -7.52 -5.28 -6.71
N THR A 40 -8.13 -4.39 -5.94
CA THR A 40 -7.45 -3.20 -5.45
C THR A 40 -6.57 -3.58 -4.26
N TRP A 41 -5.25 -3.45 -4.42
CA TRP A 41 -4.29 -3.62 -3.35
C TRP A 41 -3.92 -2.26 -2.76
N ARG A 42 -3.80 -2.21 -1.43
CA ARG A 42 -3.37 -1.02 -0.70
C ARG A 42 -2.22 -1.38 0.22
N ALA A 43 -1.23 -0.51 0.30
CA ALA A 43 -0.14 -0.67 1.25
C ALA A 43 -0.65 -0.48 2.68
N TYR A 44 -0.27 -1.37 3.59
CA TYR A 44 -0.62 -1.29 5.01
C TYR A 44 0.24 -0.24 5.72
N LEU A 45 0.02 1.04 5.38
CA LEU A 45 0.78 2.19 5.86
C LEU A 45 -0.15 3.32 6.29
N SER A 46 0.20 3.94 7.43
CA SER A 46 -0.39 5.20 7.87
C SER A 46 0.53 6.35 7.49
N THR A 47 -0.03 7.55 7.33
CA THR A 47 0.74 8.79 7.17
C THR A 47 0.46 9.74 8.32
N GLN A 48 1.50 10.47 8.72
CA GLN A 48 1.39 11.56 9.69
C GLN A 48 0.66 12.76 9.09
N ALA A 49 0.05 13.57 9.96
CA ALA A 49 -0.53 14.84 9.55
C ALA A 49 0.57 15.79 9.02
N ARG A 50 0.19 16.61 8.05
CA ARG A 50 1.01 17.69 7.47
C ARG A 50 0.16 18.97 7.41
N PRO A 51 0.75 20.17 7.25
CA PRO A 51 -0.02 21.39 7.06
C PRO A 51 -1.05 21.24 5.93
N GLY A 52 -2.34 21.41 6.25
CA GLY A 52 -3.44 21.24 5.28
C GLY A 52 -3.81 19.80 4.92
N GLN A 53 -3.19 18.78 5.53
CA GLN A 53 -3.54 17.38 5.31
C GLN A 53 -3.63 16.60 6.63
N PRO A 54 -4.79 16.01 6.97
CA PRO A 54 -4.93 15.20 8.18
C PRO A 54 -4.06 13.94 8.12
N ALA A 55 -3.75 13.38 9.28
CA ALA A 55 -3.18 12.04 9.36
C ALA A 55 -4.14 11.02 8.74
N VAL A 56 -3.60 9.95 8.18
CA VAL A 56 -4.38 8.90 7.55
C VAL A 56 -3.98 7.56 8.15
N ASN A 57 -4.93 6.86 8.77
CA ASN A 57 -4.68 5.53 9.30
C ASN A 57 -4.90 4.45 8.24
N ALA A 58 -4.01 3.46 8.20
CA ALA A 58 -4.12 2.33 7.28
C ALA A 58 -5.48 1.62 7.38
N ARG A 59 -5.98 1.40 8.61
CA ARG A 59 -7.24 0.69 8.87
C ARG A 59 -8.46 1.44 8.35
N ASP A 60 -8.47 2.77 8.41
CA ASP A 60 -9.57 3.58 7.88
C ASP A 60 -9.65 3.47 6.35
N ARG A 61 -8.49 3.25 5.69
CA ARG A 61 -8.41 3.05 4.25
C ARG A 61 -8.68 1.61 3.82
N ILE A 62 -8.18 0.62 4.55
CA ILE A 62 -8.19 -0.79 4.15
C ILE A 62 -9.48 -1.48 4.66
N GLY A 63 -10.15 -0.89 5.65
CA GLY A 63 -11.29 -1.48 6.31
C GLY A 63 -10.86 -2.56 7.28
N LYS A 64 -11.57 -3.70 7.28
CA LYS A 64 -11.29 -4.79 8.23
C LYS A 64 -9.93 -5.45 8.05
N GLY A 65 -9.22 -5.19 6.94
CA GLY A 65 -7.88 -5.74 6.68
C GLY A 65 -7.83 -7.27 6.76
N PRO A 66 -6.65 -7.88 6.66
CA PRO A 66 -6.42 -9.16 7.34
C PRO A 66 -6.59 -9.01 8.86
#